data_AF-A0A8I1PV82-F1
#
_entry.id   AF-A0A8I1PV82-F1
#
_cell.length_a   1.000
_cell.length_b   1.000
_cell.length_c   1.000
_cell.angle_alpha   90.00
_cell.angle_beta   90.00
_cell.angle_gamma   90.00
#
_symmetry.space_group_name_H-M   'P 1'
#
loop_
_entity.id
_entity.type
_entity.pdbx_description
1 polymer ?
#
loop_
_entity_poly.entity_id
_entity_poly.type
_entity_poly.pdbx_seq_one_letter_code
_entity_poly.pdbx_strand_id
1 'polypeptide(L)'
;MYDISARTRTPAPLTTPRKTVSPVRRGGRLAAGVLAGLALAIGLPLAASAHVEVGPDTAPAGGTTRLTFQFHHGCDESPTTALVVTIPAGVGNAMPVYQGGWTIQRTLGANGVPTRITYTAAQPIDSGVSAGVSMDVLFDTKDAGKTIAFPVVQTCVTGSTEWTQVPKAGQDESALDTPAPAVAVGAPGAGDEDDDDTTHAGGGHGTSASPSPTAGADTSGAGADPVARGLAAGGLVLGAAALVVVLVRGRRASGSD
;
A
#
# COMPACT_ATOMS: atom_id res chain seq x y z
N MET A 1 -97.76 26.58 34.67
CA MET A 1 -98.65 27.34 33.78
C MET A 1 -97.86 28.52 33.24
N TYR A 2 -97.31 28.39 32.04
CA TYR A 2 -97.19 29.45 31.02
C TYR A 2 -96.47 28.83 29.81
N ASP A 3 -97.20 28.75 28.71
CA ASP A 3 -96.77 28.27 27.40
C ASP A 3 -96.11 29.45 26.66
N ILE A 4 -94.86 29.28 26.23
CA ILE A 4 -94.18 30.24 25.36
C ILE A 4 -93.56 29.46 24.20
N SER A 5 -94.30 29.54 23.09
CA SER A 5 -93.94 29.13 21.75
C SER A 5 -92.70 29.88 21.25
N ALA A 6 -91.59 29.17 21.05
CA ALA A 6 -90.35 29.73 20.50
C ALA A 6 -90.15 29.29 19.04
N ARG A 7 -90.25 30.25 18.12
CA ARG A 7 -89.97 30.10 16.69
C ARG A 7 -88.51 29.69 16.44
N THR A 8 -88.39 28.67 15.60
CA THR A 8 -87.20 28.16 14.92
C THR A 8 -86.43 29.24 14.15
N ARG A 9 -85.13 29.37 14.43
CA ARG A 9 -84.12 29.89 13.49
C ARG A 9 -83.11 28.78 13.21
N THR A 10 -83.03 28.37 11.96
CA THR A 10 -82.03 27.42 11.44
C THR A 10 -80.69 28.14 11.27
N PRO A 11 -79.59 27.70 11.93
CA PRO A 11 -78.26 28.12 11.54
C PRO A 11 -77.71 27.23 10.42
N ALA A 12 -77.07 27.86 9.43
CA ALA A 12 -76.45 27.22 8.28
C ALA A 12 -75.27 26.30 8.66
N PRO A 13 -75.00 25.22 7.90
CA PRO A 13 -73.90 24.31 8.18
C PRO A 13 -72.54 25.00 7.95
N LEU A 14 -71.67 24.92 8.96
CA LEU A 14 -70.29 25.39 8.93
C LEU A 14 -69.44 24.43 8.08
N THR A 15 -68.99 24.90 6.92
CA THR A 15 -68.08 24.18 6.03
C THR A 15 -66.64 24.36 6.54
N THR A 16 -66.06 23.34 7.17
CA THR A 16 -64.66 23.36 7.63
C THR A 16 -63.72 23.13 6.44
N PRO A 17 -62.69 23.96 6.20
CA PRO A 17 -61.75 23.75 5.11
C PRO A 17 -60.84 22.54 5.39
N ARG A 18 -60.84 21.58 4.47
CA ARG A 18 -59.99 20.39 4.49
C ARG A 18 -58.54 20.79 4.21
N LYS A 19 -57.64 20.66 5.20
CA LYS A 19 -56.19 20.82 5.01
C LYS A 19 -55.68 19.67 4.12
N THR A 20 -55.22 20.00 2.92
CA THR A 20 -54.46 19.11 2.06
C THR A 20 -53.04 18.98 2.61
N VAL A 21 -52.69 17.80 3.11
CA VAL A 21 -51.30 17.47 3.48
C VAL A 21 -50.60 16.97 2.23
N SER A 22 -49.68 17.76 1.70
CA SER A 22 -48.83 17.36 0.57
C SER A 22 -47.86 16.25 1.01
N PRO A 23 -47.70 15.18 0.21
CA PRO A 23 -46.75 14.11 0.53
C PRO A 23 -45.32 14.61 0.34
N VAL A 24 -44.55 14.61 1.43
CA VAL A 24 -43.11 14.88 1.40
C VAL A 24 -42.41 13.76 0.62
N ARG A 25 -41.88 14.08 -0.56
CA ARG A 25 -41.11 13.17 -1.42
C ARG A 25 -39.80 12.76 -0.72
N ARG A 26 -39.82 11.65 0.02
CA ARG A 26 -38.64 11.06 0.69
C ARG A 26 -37.76 10.19 -0.22
N GLY A 27 -37.96 10.22 -1.54
CA GLY A 27 -37.28 9.34 -2.50
C GLY A 27 -35.88 9.78 -2.95
N GLY A 28 -35.53 11.08 -2.82
CA GLY A 28 -34.28 11.60 -3.42
C GLY A 28 -32.99 11.29 -2.67
N ARG A 29 -33.05 10.84 -1.41
CA ARG A 29 -31.85 10.71 -0.56
C ARG A 29 -31.17 9.34 -0.60
N LEU A 30 -31.83 8.31 -1.12
CA LEU A 30 -31.26 6.95 -1.20
C LEU A 30 -30.43 6.72 -2.48
N ALA A 31 -30.76 7.41 -3.59
CA ALA A 31 -30.03 7.27 -4.84
C ALA A 31 -28.63 7.92 -4.81
N ALA A 32 -28.45 8.97 -4.01
CA ALA A 32 -27.17 9.68 -3.90
C ALA A 32 -26.09 8.88 -3.14
N GLY A 33 -26.48 8.04 -2.16
CA GLY A 33 -25.54 7.28 -1.34
C GLY A 33 -24.88 6.09 -2.07
N VAL A 34 -25.62 5.43 -2.97
CA VAL A 34 -25.11 4.26 -3.73
C VAL A 34 -24.11 4.69 -4.81
N LEU A 35 -24.34 5.83 -5.47
CA LEU A 35 -23.42 6.36 -6.47
C LEU A 35 -22.10 6.86 -5.84
N ALA A 36 -22.14 7.42 -4.64
CA ALA A 36 -20.94 7.85 -3.92
C ALA A 36 -20.07 6.67 -3.44
N GLY A 37 -20.68 5.55 -3.04
CA GLY A 37 -19.96 4.35 -2.61
C GLY A 37 -19.27 3.60 -3.75
N LEU A 38 -19.88 3.54 -4.94
CA LEU A 38 -19.29 2.87 -6.12
C LEU A 38 -18.10 3.67 -6.69
N ALA A 39 -18.15 5.01 -6.62
CA ALA A 39 -17.04 5.86 -7.05
C ALA A 39 -15.77 5.70 -6.20
N LEU A 40 -15.92 5.40 -4.89
CA LEU A 40 -14.77 5.20 -3.99
C LEU A 40 -14.10 3.83 -4.19
N ALA A 41 -14.84 2.83 -4.69
CA ALA A 41 -14.31 1.48 -4.94
C ALA A 41 -13.54 1.34 -6.27
N ILE A 42 -13.75 2.25 -7.23
CA ILE A 42 -13.07 2.26 -8.54
C ILE A 42 -11.78 3.11 -8.50
N GLY A 43 -11.60 3.91 -7.44
CA GLY A 43 -10.48 4.86 -7.30
C GLY A 43 -9.24 4.35 -6.57
N LEU A 44 -9.13 3.05 -6.29
CA LEU A 44 -7.83 2.50 -5.93
C LEU A 44 -7.00 2.46 -7.22
N PRO A 45 -5.87 3.17 -7.31
CA PRO A 45 -4.97 2.98 -8.44
C PRO A 45 -4.50 1.53 -8.36
N LEU A 46 -5.06 0.68 -9.21
CA LEU A 46 -4.35 -0.51 -9.67
C LEU A 46 -3.20 0.03 -10.51
N ALA A 47 -2.18 0.57 -9.84
CA ALA A 47 -0.90 0.82 -10.46
C ALA A 47 -0.41 -0.56 -10.89
N ALA A 48 -0.67 -0.93 -12.14
CA ALA A 48 0.07 -1.98 -12.81
C ALA A 48 1.51 -1.48 -12.80
N SER A 49 2.30 -1.92 -11.81
CA SER A 49 3.65 -1.42 -11.59
C SER A 49 4.53 -1.91 -12.73
N ALA A 50 4.70 -1.05 -13.73
CA ALA A 50 5.68 -1.22 -14.80
C ALA A 50 7.07 -0.73 -14.35
N HIS A 51 7.19 -0.18 -13.15
CA HIS A 51 8.41 0.44 -12.65
C HIS A 51 9.38 -0.63 -12.13
N VAL A 52 10.67 -0.36 -12.23
CA VAL A 52 11.64 -1.08 -11.41
C VAL A 52 11.48 -0.59 -9.97
N GLU A 53 11.26 -1.51 -9.04
CA GLU A 53 11.11 -1.22 -7.62
C GLU A 53 12.35 -1.68 -6.86
N VAL A 54 12.57 -1.13 -5.66
CA VAL A 54 13.62 -1.57 -4.74
C VAL A 54 13.00 -2.01 -3.41
N GLY A 55 13.44 -3.17 -2.91
CA GLY A 55 13.04 -3.70 -1.60
C GLY A 55 14.24 -4.14 -0.77
N PRO A 56 14.28 -3.88 0.55
CA PRO A 56 13.37 -2.97 1.27
C PRO A 56 13.55 -1.51 0.82
N ASP A 57 12.52 -0.70 1.03
CA ASP A 57 12.50 0.75 0.75
C ASP A 57 13.06 1.58 1.91
N THR A 58 13.46 0.93 3.00
CA THR A 58 14.11 1.52 4.17
C THR A 58 15.33 0.71 4.58
N ALA A 59 16.38 1.38 5.08
CA ALA A 59 17.61 0.73 5.54
C ALA A 59 18.34 1.57 6.61
N PRO A 60 18.99 0.97 7.62
CA PRO A 60 19.75 1.73 8.61
C PRO A 60 21.05 2.31 8.02
N ALA A 61 21.42 3.52 8.47
CA ALA A 61 22.73 4.08 8.13
C ALA A 61 23.87 3.30 8.81
N GLY A 62 25.02 3.15 8.13
CA GLY A 62 26.18 2.43 8.68
C GLY A 62 26.03 0.91 8.81
N GLY A 63 24.86 0.36 8.48
CA GLY A 63 24.61 -1.07 8.37
C GLY A 63 24.57 -1.53 6.91
N THR A 64 24.86 -2.81 6.68
CA THR A 64 24.69 -3.43 5.37
C THR A 64 23.29 -4.00 5.24
N THR A 65 22.56 -3.62 4.18
CA THR A 65 21.21 -4.12 3.88
C THR A 65 21.19 -4.77 2.51
N ARG A 66 20.55 -5.93 2.39
CA ARG A 66 20.27 -6.57 1.11
C ARG A 66 19.17 -5.79 0.38
N LEU A 67 19.50 -5.11 -0.71
CA LEU A 67 18.53 -4.51 -1.62
C LEU A 67 18.26 -5.45 -2.79
N THR A 68 17.01 -5.51 -3.24
CA THR A 68 16.57 -6.23 -4.43
C THR A 68 15.84 -5.28 -5.35
N PHE A 69 16.30 -5.18 -6.59
CA PHE A 69 15.68 -4.41 -7.66
C PHE A 69 14.85 -5.36 -8.50
N GLN A 70 13.54 -5.12 -8.57
CA GLN A 70 12.57 -6.04 -9.14
C GLN A 70 11.73 -5.39 -10.24
N PHE A 71 11.32 -6.18 -11.23
CA PHE A 71 10.44 -5.76 -12.32
C PHE A 71 9.49 -6.89 -12.71
N HIS A 72 8.35 -6.52 -13.31
CA HIS A 72 7.30 -7.45 -13.76
C HIS A 72 7.07 -7.41 -15.28
N HIS A 73 7.53 -6.36 -15.94
CA HIS A 73 7.30 -6.10 -17.35
C HIS A 73 8.60 -5.72 -18.07
N GLY A 74 8.60 -5.93 -19.37
CA GLY A 74 9.61 -5.42 -20.27
C GLY A 74 9.40 -3.96 -20.69
N CYS A 75 10.31 -3.41 -21.47
CA CYS A 75 10.24 -2.07 -22.03
C CYS A 75 9.24 -2.09 -23.18
N ASP A 76 8.11 -1.38 -23.07
CA ASP A 76 6.99 -1.50 -24.02
C ASP A 76 6.63 -2.97 -24.31
N GLU A 77 6.57 -3.80 -23.26
CA GLU A 77 6.35 -5.27 -23.31
C GLU A 77 7.47 -6.09 -23.98
N SER A 78 8.58 -5.48 -24.40
CA SER A 78 9.75 -6.17 -24.96
C SER A 78 10.58 -6.87 -23.88
N PRO A 79 10.97 -8.15 -24.03
CA PRO A 79 11.69 -8.90 -22.99
C PRO A 79 12.95 -8.20 -22.47
N THR A 80 13.16 -8.23 -21.15
CA THR A 80 14.31 -7.60 -20.49
C THR A 80 15.57 -8.42 -20.68
N THR A 81 16.67 -7.77 -21.03
CA THR A 81 17.98 -8.42 -21.23
C THR A 81 19.04 -7.95 -20.23
N ALA A 82 18.88 -6.74 -19.67
CA ALA A 82 19.79 -6.25 -18.64
C ALA A 82 19.13 -5.24 -17.69
N LEU A 83 19.65 -5.20 -16.46
CA LEU A 83 19.48 -4.09 -15.52
C LEU A 83 20.84 -3.47 -15.23
N VAL A 84 20.93 -2.15 -15.35
CA VAL A 84 22.14 -1.40 -15.01
C VAL A 84 21.82 -0.45 -13.86
N VAL A 85 22.36 -0.74 -12.68
CA VAL A 85 22.16 0.07 -11.49
C VAL A 85 23.35 1.02 -11.32
N THR A 86 23.07 2.31 -11.23
CA THR A 86 24.05 3.33 -10.87
C THR A 86 24.13 3.41 -9.35
N ILE A 87 25.33 3.30 -8.79
CA ILE A 87 25.53 3.39 -7.34
C ILE A 87 25.69 4.88 -6.98
N PRO A 88 24.75 5.47 -6.23
CA PRO A 88 24.73 6.90 -5.95
C PRO A 88 25.73 7.27 -4.84
N ALA A 89 25.97 8.57 -4.69
CA ALA A 89 26.62 9.09 -3.50
C ALA A 89 25.79 8.77 -2.23
N GLY A 90 26.47 8.54 -1.11
CA GLY A 90 25.85 8.10 0.15
C GLY A 90 25.76 6.59 0.31
N VAL A 91 26.16 5.84 -0.71
CA VAL A 91 26.49 4.41 -0.60
C VAL A 91 27.99 4.27 -0.35
N GLY A 92 28.34 3.78 0.84
CA GLY A 92 29.72 3.52 1.25
C GLY A 92 30.29 2.25 0.62
N ASN A 93 29.44 1.26 0.31
CA ASN A 93 29.82 0.10 -0.49
C ASN A 93 28.58 -0.58 -1.11
N ALA A 94 28.76 -1.25 -2.24
CA ALA A 94 27.73 -2.08 -2.89
C ALA A 94 28.34 -3.40 -3.37
N MET A 95 27.79 -4.52 -2.93
CA MET A 95 28.30 -5.85 -3.26
C MET A 95 27.20 -6.64 -3.96
N PRO A 96 27.29 -6.88 -5.27
CA PRO A 96 26.26 -7.64 -5.97
C PRO A 96 26.23 -9.08 -5.48
N VAL A 97 25.03 -9.60 -5.29
CA VAL A 97 24.80 -10.99 -4.90
C VAL A 97 24.79 -11.84 -6.15
N TYR A 98 25.60 -12.89 -6.17
CA TYR A 98 25.59 -13.84 -7.28
C TYR A 98 24.27 -14.61 -7.29
N GLN A 99 23.49 -14.43 -8.36
CA GLN A 99 22.21 -15.10 -8.57
C GLN A 99 22.26 -15.87 -9.90
N GLY A 100 21.77 -17.11 -9.89
CA GLY A 100 21.70 -17.92 -11.10
C GLY A 100 20.90 -17.21 -12.19
N GLY A 101 21.33 -17.33 -13.44
CA GLY A 101 20.68 -16.68 -14.58
C GLY A 101 21.14 -15.25 -14.87
N TRP A 102 22.06 -14.69 -14.09
CA TRP A 102 22.65 -13.36 -14.34
C TRP A 102 24.18 -13.43 -14.47
N THR A 103 24.71 -12.68 -15.43
CA THR A 103 26.13 -12.29 -15.47
C THR A 103 26.27 -10.91 -14.85
N ILE A 104 27.31 -10.71 -14.03
CA ILE A 104 27.50 -9.47 -13.26
C ILE A 104 28.83 -8.82 -13.66
N GLN A 105 28.76 -7.54 -14.05
CA GLN A 105 29.92 -6.70 -14.28
C GLN A 105 29.88 -5.49 -13.34
N ARG A 106 31.04 -5.07 -12.84
CA ARG A 106 31.19 -3.92 -11.95
C ARG A 106 32.15 -2.91 -12.56
N THR A 107 31.74 -1.65 -12.59
CA THR A 107 32.66 -0.53 -12.78
C THR A 107 33.04 -0.01 -11.40
N LEU A 108 34.33 -0.03 -11.08
CA LEU A 108 34.83 0.42 -9.78
C LEU A 108 35.27 1.89 -9.87
N GLY A 109 35.01 2.64 -8.81
CA GLY A 109 35.59 3.96 -8.58
C GLY A 109 37.03 3.88 -8.07
N ALA A 110 37.68 5.04 -7.91
CA ALA A 110 39.06 5.14 -7.45
C ALA A 110 39.29 4.57 -6.04
N ASN A 111 38.25 4.53 -5.21
CA ASN A 111 38.25 3.96 -3.86
C ASN A 111 37.93 2.44 -3.84
N GLY A 112 37.78 1.79 -5.00
CA GLY A 112 37.43 0.38 -5.11
C GLY A 112 35.95 0.06 -4.91
N VAL A 113 35.10 1.05 -4.61
CA VAL A 113 33.64 0.88 -4.47
C VAL A 113 33.00 0.90 -5.86
N PRO A 114 32.03 0.01 -6.18
CA PRO A 114 31.34 0.08 -7.46
C PRO A 114 30.59 1.40 -7.64
N THR A 115 30.73 2.02 -8.81
CA THR A 115 29.93 3.17 -9.25
C THR A 115 28.80 2.75 -10.18
N ARG A 116 28.91 1.56 -10.77
CA ARG A 116 27.89 0.96 -11.63
C ARG A 116 27.98 -0.57 -11.52
N ILE A 117 26.82 -1.21 -11.47
CA ILE A 117 26.70 -2.66 -11.54
C ILE A 117 25.76 -3.00 -12.70
N THR A 118 26.24 -3.80 -13.63
CA THR A 118 25.47 -4.31 -14.77
C THR A 118 25.14 -5.77 -14.52
N TYR A 119 23.86 -6.10 -14.64
CA TYR A 119 23.34 -7.45 -14.62
C TYR A 119 22.81 -7.79 -16.00
N THR A 120 23.40 -8.78 -16.66
CA THR A 120 22.93 -9.27 -17.97
C THR A 120 22.25 -10.63 -17.78
N ALA A 121 21.00 -10.74 -18.21
CA ALA A 121 20.26 -11.99 -18.12
C ALA A 121 20.85 -13.03 -19.08
N ALA A 122 20.96 -14.28 -18.62
CA ALA A 122 21.46 -15.39 -19.43
C ALA A 122 20.53 -15.68 -20.63
N GLN A 123 19.24 -15.36 -20.49
CA GLN A 123 18.22 -15.38 -21.53
C GLN A 123 17.30 -14.16 -21.33
N PRO A 124 16.70 -13.60 -22.40
CA PRO A 124 15.71 -12.53 -22.26
C PRO A 124 14.55 -12.96 -21.35
N ILE A 125 14.10 -12.05 -20.49
CA ILE A 125 13.03 -12.27 -19.52
C ILE A 125 11.76 -11.65 -20.08
N ASP A 126 10.79 -12.48 -20.43
CA ASP A 126 9.53 -12.06 -21.04
C ASP A 126 8.71 -11.15 -20.10
N SER A 127 7.92 -10.26 -20.70
CA SER A 127 6.96 -9.46 -19.95
C SER A 127 5.91 -10.35 -19.28
N GLY A 128 5.51 -10.01 -18.06
CA GLY A 128 4.65 -10.84 -17.22
C GLY A 128 5.40 -11.89 -16.38
N VAL A 129 6.71 -12.00 -16.53
CA VAL A 129 7.59 -12.78 -15.65
C VAL A 129 8.26 -11.84 -14.66
N SER A 130 8.07 -12.09 -13.36
CA SER A 130 8.74 -11.31 -12.32
C SER A 130 10.19 -11.76 -12.18
N ALA A 131 11.11 -10.80 -12.18
CA ALA A 131 12.53 -11.05 -11.97
C ALA A 131 13.19 -9.89 -11.22
N GLY A 132 14.38 -10.15 -10.68
CA GLY A 132 15.12 -9.13 -9.96
C GLY A 132 16.58 -9.48 -9.76
N VAL A 133 17.32 -8.48 -9.30
CA VAL A 133 18.75 -8.54 -9.01
C VAL A 133 19.01 -7.97 -7.62
N SER A 134 19.91 -8.59 -6.86
CA SER A 134 20.17 -8.16 -5.49
C SER A 134 21.62 -7.75 -5.24
N MET A 135 21.80 -6.82 -4.31
CA MET A 135 23.10 -6.39 -3.81
C MET A 135 23.04 -6.06 -2.32
N ASP A 136 24.12 -6.35 -1.60
CA ASP A 136 24.32 -5.90 -0.23
C ASP A 136 24.90 -4.48 -0.25
N VAL A 137 24.18 -3.52 0.34
CA VAL A 137 24.50 -2.09 0.30
C VAL A 137 24.78 -1.58 1.70
N LEU A 138 25.92 -0.93 1.86
CA LEU A 138 26.28 -0.18 3.06
C LEU A 138 26.00 1.30 2.82
N PHE A 139 25.09 1.89 3.60
CA PHE A 139 24.81 3.32 3.56
C PHE A 139 25.73 4.11 4.47
N ASP A 140 26.14 5.29 4.05
CA ASP A 140 26.99 6.19 4.85
C ASP A 140 26.22 6.72 6.07
N THR A 141 26.85 6.73 7.24
CA THR A 141 26.23 7.23 8.48
C THR A 141 25.82 8.71 8.42
N LYS A 142 26.54 9.53 7.63
CA LYS A 142 26.23 10.95 7.40
C LYS A 142 24.94 11.19 6.59
N ASP A 143 24.41 10.16 5.97
CA ASP A 143 23.20 10.24 5.13
C ASP A 143 21.95 9.68 5.84
N ALA A 144 22.05 9.41 7.15
CA ALA A 144 20.87 9.15 7.98
C ALA A 144 19.82 10.26 7.86
N GLY A 145 18.56 9.87 7.73
CA GLY A 145 17.41 10.75 7.51
C GLY A 145 17.22 11.22 6.06
N LYS A 146 18.05 10.74 5.11
CA LYS A 146 17.92 11.08 3.68
C LYS A 146 17.27 9.94 2.90
N THR A 147 16.69 10.29 1.77
CA THR A 147 16.25 9.34 0.75
C THR A 147 17.29 9.29 -0.36
N ILE A 148 17.79 8.10 -0.66
CA ILE A 148 18.81 7.85 -1.68
C ILE A 148 18.15 7.15 -2.86
N ALA A 149 18.13 7.84 -4.01
CA ALA A 149 17.64 7.29 -5.27
C ALA A 149 18.74 6.52 -6.00
N PHE A 150 18.40 5.37 -6.56
CA PHE A 150 19.24 4.49 -7.36
C PHE A 150 18.78 4.54 -8.82
N PRO A 151 19.45 5.32 -9.69
CA PRO A 151 19.11 5.34 -11.10
C PRO A 151 19.33 3.96 -11.73
N VAL A 152 18.29 3.44 -12.40
CA VAL A 152 18.32 2.14 -13.07
C VAL A 152 18.00 2.31 -14.56
N VAL A 153 18.78 1.64 -15.40
CA VAL A 153 18.43 1.44 -16.81
C VAL A 153 17.99 0.02 -17.02
N GLN A 154 16.78 -0.16 -17.54
CA GLN A 154 16.27 -1.44 -17.99
C GLN A 154 16.44 -1.53 -19.49
N THR A 155 17.26 -2.47 -19.94
CA THR A 155 17.48 -2.73 -21.36
C THR A 155 16.67 -3.94 -21.79
N CYS A 156 15.97 -3.80 -22.92
CA CYS A 156 15.14 -4.85 -23.47
C CYS A 156 15.61 -5.26 -24.85
N VAL A 157 15.02 -6.32 -25.41
CA VAL A 157 15.34 -6.75 -26.79
C VAL A 157 15.09 -5.61 -27.78
N THR A 158 14.01 -4.86 -27.56
CA THR A 158 13.71 -3.61 -28.26
C THR A 158 13.61 -2.47 -27.26
N GLY A 159 14.47 -1.47 -27.42
CA GLY A 159 14.43 -0.26 -26.59
C GLY A 159 14.98 -0.43 -25.18
N SER A 160 14.76 0.62 -24.37
CA SER A 160 15.19 0.72 -22.98
C SER A 160 14.35 1.73 -22.23
N THR A 161 14.21 1.53 -20.92
CA THR A 161 13.57 2.49 -20.00
C THR A 161 14.57 2.99 -18.97
N GLU A 162 14.59 4.31 -18.76
CA GLU A 162 15.49 5.01 -17.85
C GLU A 162 14.74 5.41 -16.56
N TRP A 163 14.78 4.54 -15.56
CA TRP A 163 14.23 4.75 -14.21
C TRP A 163 15.18 5.64 -13.39
N THR A 164 15.19 6.93 -13.72
CA THR A 164 16.24 7.87 -13.25
C THR A 164 15.69 9.17 -12.67
N GLN A 165 14.38 9.41 -12.78
CA GLN A 165 13.78 10.67 -12.32
C GLN A 165 13.74 10.73 -10.79
N VAL A 166 14.08 11.90 -10.24
CA VAL A 166 13.98 12.20 -8.80
C VAL A 166 13.02 13.37 -8.62
N PRO A 167 12.10 13.33 -7.65
CA PRO A 167 11.15 14.42 -7.44
C PRO A 167 11.87 15.72 -7.10
N LYS A 168 11.43 16.83 -7.71
CA LYS A 168 11.87 18.16 -7.27
C LYS A 168 11.24 18.50 -5.92
N ALA A 169 11.81 19.47 -5.21
CA ALA A 169 11.25 19.94 -3.94
C ALA A 169 9.77 20.33 -4.10
N GLY A 170 8.89 19.68 -3.34
CA GLY A 170 7.43 19.89 -3.38
C GLY A 170 6.70 19.22 -4.55
N GLN A 171 7.38 18.41 -5.37
CA GLN A 171 6.76 17.58 -6.40
C GLN A 171 6.34 16.24 -5.82
N ASP A 172 5.16 15.76 -6.20
CA ASP A 172 4.71 14.41 -5.89
C ASP A 172 5.48 13.38 -6.72
N GLU A 173 5.93 12.29 -6.09
CA GLU A 173 6.64 11.20 -6.77
C GLU A 173 5.74 10.49 -7.80
N SER A 174 4.43 10.40 -7.54
CA SER A 174 3.48 9.78 -8.46
C SER A 174 3.29 10.58 -9.76
N ALA A 175 3.82 11.80 -9.83
CA ALA A 175 3.81 12.63 -11.03
C ALA A 175 5.04 12.39 -11.91
N LEU A 176 5.95 11.49 -11.53
CA LEU A 176 7.09 11.06 -12.35
C LEU A 176 6.68 9.91 -13.26
N ASP A 177 7.12 9.98 -14.52
CA ASP A 177 6.86 8.93 -15.52
C ASP A 177 7.81 7.73 -15.32
N THR A 178 9.07 8.00 -14.97
CA THR A 178 10.10 6.98 -14.76
C THR A 178 10.90 7.25 -13.48
N PRO A 179 10.24 7.16 -12.29
CA PRO A 179 10.90 7.41 -11.02
C PRO A 179 12.05 6.42 -10.80
N ALA A 180 13.16 6.92 -10.27
CA ALA A 180 14.25 6.07 -9.80
C ALA A 180 13.84 5.36 -8.52
N PRO A 181 14.10 4.04 -8.37
CA PRO A 181 13.91 3.35 -7.10
C PRO A 181 14.67 4.06 -5.98
N ALA A 182 14.05 4.22 -4.82
CA ALA A 182 14.62 5.00 -3.73
C ALA A 182 14.54 4.25 -2.39
N VAL A 183 15.56 4.46 -1.55
CA VAL A 183 15.64 3.90 -0.20
C VAL A 183 15.75 5.04 0.81
N ALA A 184 14.88 5.05 1.81
CA ALA A 184 15.00 5.94 2.96
C ALA A 184 16.02 5.39 3.96
N VAL A 185 17.05 6.17 4.23
CA VAL A 185 18.13 5.80 5.16
C VAL A 185 17.73 6.22 6.57
N GLY A 186 17.47 5.23 7.42
CA GLY A 186 17.10 5.41 8.82
C GLY A 186 18.29 5.77 9.73
N ALA A 187 18.03 5.82 11.03
CA ALA A 187 19.07 6.04 12.03
C ALA A 187 20.14 4.93 12.00
N PRO A 188 21.37 5.21 12.46
CA PRO A 188 22.39 4.18 12.60
C PRO A 188 21.96 3.07 13.56
N GLY A 189 22.21 1.81 13.20
CA GLY A 189 22.05 0.68 14.12
C GLY A 189 20.61 0.21 14.39
N ALA A 190 19.62 0.66 13.61
CA ALA A 190 18.25 0.12 13.68
C ALA A 190 18.07 -1.16 12.84
N GLY A 191 19.08 -2.03 12.83
CA GLY A 191 18.97 -3.38 12.29
C GLY A 191 18.67 -4.33 13.44
N ASP A 192 17.48 -4.92 13.43
CA ASP A 192 16.97 -5.95 14.33
C ASP A 192 17.29 -5.71 15.82
N GLU A 193 16.34 -5.07 16.51
CA GLU A 193 16.16 -5.25 17.96
C GLU A 193 15.71 -6.71 18.19
N ASP A 194 16.65 -7.66 18.04
CA ASP A 194 16.59 -8.90 18.79
C ASP A 194 16.80 -8.50 20.26
N ASP A 195 15.69 -8.33 20.98
CA ASP A 195 15.61 -8.37 22.43
C ASP A 195 16.12 -9.75 22.92
N ASP A 196 17.43 -9.94 22.93
CA ASP A 196 18.09 -10.98 23.72
C ASP A 196 18.78 -10.28 24.90
N ASP A 197 18.01 -10.13 25.97
CA ASP A 197 18.51 -10.06 27.34
C ASP A 197 19.39 -11.29 27.60
N THR A 198 20.68 -11.18 27.33
CA THR A 198 21.67 -12.14 27.82
C THR A 198 22.84 -11.42 28.48
N THR A 199 22.60 -11.11 29.76
CA THR A 199 23.64 -10.97 30.77
C THR A 199 24.76 -11.99 30.59
N HIS A 200 26.00 -11.51 30.52
CA HIS A 200 27.21 -12.34 30.56
C HIS A 200 27.30 -13.15 31.87
N ALA A 201 27.29 -14.48 31.77
CA ALA A 201 27.89 -15.35 32.79
C ALA A 201 28.22 -16.75 32.24
N GLY A 202 29.52 -17.10 32.33
CA GLY A 202 30.00 -18.42 32.73
C GLY A 202 29.79 -19.62 31.80
N GLY A 203 30.88 -20.12 31.22
CA GLY A 203 30.91 -21.41 30.54
C GLY A 203 30.72 -22.61 31.47
N GLY A 204 30.12 -23.68 30.93
CA GLY A 204 30.03 -25.00 31.57
C GLY A 204 29.26 -26.00 30.71
N HIS A 205 29.90 -27.15 30.42
CA HIS A 205 29.43 -28.25 29.56
C HIS A 205 28.17 -28.97 30.06
N GLY A 206 27.37 -29.54 29.14
CA GLY A 206 26.50 -30.67 29.47
C GLY A 206 25.34 -30.95 28.52
N THR A 207 25.53 -31.90 27.61
CA THR A 207 24.58 -32.94 27.12
C THR A 207 23.10 -32.64 26.79
N SER A 208 22.76 -32.94 25.53
CA SER A 208 21.56 -33.62 25.01
C SER A 208 20.21 -33.49 25.73
N ALA A 209 19.24 -32.85 25.06
CA ALA A 209 17.87 -33.37 24.94
C ALA A 209 17.13 -32.66 23.79
N SER A 210 16.56 -33.46 22.88
CA SER A 210 15.53 -33.02 21.93
C SER A 210 14.16 -33.05 22.63
N PRO A 211 13.29 -32.07 22.38
CA PRO A 211 11.85 -32.32 22.38
C PRO A 211 11.22 -31.96 21.03
N SER A 212 10.21 -32.77 20.67
CA SER A 212 9.30 -32.60 19.54
C SER A 212 8.43 -31.32 19.67
N PRO A 213 7.80 -30.84 18.56
CA PRO A 213 7.15 -29.55 18.54
C PRO A 213 5.76 -29.59 19.20
N THR A 214 5.52 -28.69 20.14
CA THR A 214 4.18 -28.30 20.58
C THR A 214 3.64 -27.23 19.64
N ALA A 215 2.54 -27.54 18.96
CA ALA A 215 1.72 -26.56 18.25
C ALA A 215 1.10 -25.59 19.27
N GLY A 216 1.63 -24.37 19.34
CA GLY A 216 1.00 -23.21 19.96
C GLY A 216 0.56 -22.25 18.86
N ALA A 217 -0.73 -22.19 18.60
CA ALA A 217 -1.32 -21.20 17.72
C ALA A 217 -1.42 -19.87 18.48
N ASP A 218 -0.31 -19.11 18.52
CA ASP A 218 -0.34 -17.74 19.01
C ASP A 218 -0.56 -16.80 17.83
N THR A 219 -1.83 -16.46 17.63
CA THR A 219 -2.28 -15.33 16.81
C THR A 219 -1.95 -14.03 17.54
N SER A 220 -0.65 -13.74 17.66
CA SER A 220 -0.18 -12.45 18.13
C SER A 220 -0.23 -11.49 16.95
N GLY A 221 -1.43 -10.92 16.78
CA GLY A 221 -1.71 -9.90 15.79
C GLY A 221 -0.68 -8.79 15.88
N ALA A 222 -0.02 -8.55 14.76
CA ALA A 222 0.81 -7.38 14.50
C ALA A 222 0.22 -6.13 15.16
N GLY A 223 1.12 -5.31 15.72
CA GLY A 223 0.83 -3.98 16.23
C GLY A 223 0.23 -3.10 15.13
N ALA A 224 -1.05 -3.30 14.86
CA ALA A 224 -1.84 -2.44 14.02
C ALA A 224 -2.40 -1.33 14.90
N ASP A 225 -2.09 -0.11 14.49
CA ASP A 225 -2.48 1.15 15.11
C ASP A 225 -3.93 1.10 15.64
N PRO A 226 -4.18 1.34 16.94
CA PRO A 226 -5.53 1.29 17.52
C PRO A 226 -6.50 2.26 16.82
N VAL A 227 -5.97 3.33 16.22
CA VAL A 227 -6.76 4.27 15.41
C VAL A 227 -7.21 3.63 14.10
N ALA A 228 -6.32 2.91 13.42
CA ALA A 228 -6.63 2.20 12.18
C ALA A 228 -7.66 1.08 12.42
N ARG A 229 -7.53 0.33 13.53
CA ARG A 229 -8.52 -0.67 13.95
C ARG A 229 -9.87 -0.04 14.29
N GLY A 230 -9.86 1.10 14.97
CA GLY A 230 -11.08 1.86 15.28
C GLY A 230 -11.83 2.31 14.03
N LEU A 231 -11.11 2.83 13.03
CA LEU A 231 -11.70 3.25 11.76
C LEU A 231 -12.19 2.06 10.92
N ALA A 232 -11.43 0.96 10.87
CA ALA A 232 -11.83 -0.24 10.14
C ALA A 232 -13.08 -0.90 10.75
N ALA A 233 -13.12 -1.03 12.08
CA ALA A 233 -14.29 -1.57 12.78
C ALA A 233 -15.52 -0.65 12.63
N GLY A 234 -15.32 0.67 12.74
CA GLY A 234 -16.38 1.67 12.52
C GLY A 234 -16.94 1.61 11.10
N GLY A 235 -16.07 1.50 10.09
CA GLY A 235 -16.46 1.34 8.69
C GLY A 235 -17.28 0.08 8.42
N LEU A 236 -16.85 -1.07 8.98
CA LEU A 236 -17.57 -2.34 8.85
C LEU A 236 -18.98 -2.29 9.46
N VAL A 237 -19.10 -1.71 10.65
CA VAL A 237 -20.40 -1.59 11.35
C VAL A 237 -21.36 -0.68 10.58
N LEU A 238 -20.88 0.45 10.06
CA LEU A 238 -21.70 1.34 9.24
C LEU A 238 -22.09 0.69 7.91
N GLY A 239 -21.17 -0.04 7.28
CA GLY A 239 -21.43 -0.79 6.05
C GLY A 239 -22.49 -1.89 6.25
N ALA A 240 -22.38 -2.67 7.32
CA ALA A 240 -23.35 -3.71 7.66
C ALA A 240 -24.73 -3.12 7.99
N ALA A 241 -24.78 -2.01 8.75
CA ALA A 241 -26.04 -1.33 9.06
C ALA A 241 -26.73 -0.79 7.80
N ALA A 242 -25.97 -0.21 6.86
CA ALA A 242 -26.50 0.24 5.57
C ALA A 242 -27.07 -0.94 4.76
N LEU A 243 -26.36 -2.08 4.71
CA LEU A 243 -26.82 -3.29 4.04
C LEU A 243 -28.15 -3.82 4.63
N VAL A 244 -28.26 -3.88 5.95
CA VAL A 244 -29.49 -4.31 6.64
C VAL A 244 -30.65 -3.38 6.32
N VAL A 245 -30.44 -2.05 6.31
CA VAL A 245 -31.49 -1.08 5.95
C VAL A 245 -31.96 -1.26 4.51
N VAL A 246 -31.06 -1.54 3.57
CA VAL A 246 -31.40 -1.83 2.17
C VAL A 246 -32.25 -3.11 2.06
N LEU A 247 -31.82 -4.19 2.72
CA LEU A 247 -32.53 -5.47 2.69
C LEU A 247 -33.93 -5.40 3.33
N VAL A 248 -34.07 -4.69 4.46
CA VAL A 248 -35.38 -4.51 5.13
C VAL A 248 -36.32 -3.66 4.28
N ARG A 249 -35.82 -2.63 3.59
CA ARG A 249 -36.64 -1.80 2.70
C ARG A 249 -37.03 -2.51 1.42
N GLY A 250 -36.14 -3.30 0.82
CA GLY A 250 -36.44 -4.11 -0.38
C GLY A 250 -37.52 -5.17 -0.12
N ARG A 251 -37.49 -5.81 1.06
CA ARG A 251 -38.49 -6.80 1.45
C ARG A 251 -39.88 -6.21 1.70
N ARG A 252 -39.97 -4.96 2.18
CA ARG A 252 -41.26 -4.27 2.39
C ARG A 252 -41.90 -3.77 1.09
N ALA A 253 -41.10 -3.51 0.04
CA ALA A 253 -41.62 -3.11 -1.27
C ALA A 253 -42.17 -4.30 -2.08
N SER A 254 -41.75 -5.52 -1.76
CA SER A 254 -42.13 -6.75 -2.48
C SER A 254 -43.32 -7.49 -1.86
N GLY A 255 -43.90 -6.97 -0.76
CA GLY A 255 -44.98 -7.61 -0.01
C GLY A 255 -46.32 -6.87 -0.08
N SER A 256 -46.51 -6.03 -1.09
CA SER A 256 -47.69 -5.19 -1.29
C SER A 256 -48.33 -5.37 -2.67
N ASP A 257 -48.29 -6.60 -3.19
CA ASP A 257 -49.17 -7.11 -4.25
C ASP A 257 -50.21 -8.06 -3.65
#